data_AF-A0A952IU48-F1
#
_entry.id   AF-A0A952IU48-F1
#
_cell.length_a   1.000
_cell.length_b   1.000
_cell.length_c   1.000
_cell.angle_alpha   90.00
_cell.angle_beta   90.00
_cell.angle_gamma   90.00
#
_symmetry.space_group_name_H-M   'P 1'
#
loop_
_entity.id
_entity.type
_entity.pdbx_description
1 polymer ?
#
loop_
_entity_poly.entity_id
_entity_poly.type
_entity_poly.pdbx_seq_one_letter_code
_entity_poly.pdbx_strand_id
1 'polypeptide(L)'
;RVVDDTTQQSWHPQLTAVDLTETASVVTVSSPSTNYQADTAFDMEAAGFLTAATRYSTLEFIQCLKIVSDNSRNPLETLDKGKVTQLISDQVPNIVQVIEGLLNLHQTIPDNSVIMQLIADCKKTMKISATQESTLLRLLQRFEVIEHRLPTCQELNQQPNTKALLTKLASTLDNRSGKY
;
A
#
# COMPACT_ATOMS: atom_id res chain seq x y z
N ARG A 1 -0.41 -13.33 -7.28
CA ARG A 1 0.01 -14.04 -6.03
C ARG A 1 1.52 -14.16 -6.06
N VAL A 2 2.20 -14.00 -4.92
CA VAL A 2 3.64 -14.28 -4.79
C VAL A 2 3.84 -15.35 -3.72
N VAL A 3 4.77 -16.28 -3.93
CA VAL A 3 5.05 -17.40 -3.02
C VAL A 3 6.55 -17.55 -2.86
N ASP A 4 7.01 -17.80 -1.64
CA ASP A 4 8.37 -18.27 -1.37
C ASP A 4 8.36 -19.81 -1.37
N ASP A 5 9.11 -20.43 -2.28
CA ASP A 5 9.16 -21.89 -2.38
C ASP A 5 9.87 -22.55 -1.17
N THR A 6 10.75 -21.82 -0.49
CA THR A 6 11.47 -22.33 0.68
C THR A 6 10.59 -22.30 1.92
N THR A 7 9.94 -21.17 2.20
CA THR A 7 9.14 -20.99 3.42
C THR A 7 7.66 -21.34 3.24
N GLN A 8 7.20 -21.52 2.00
CA GLN A 8 5.79 -21.70 1.61
C GLN A 8 4.89 -20.51 2.00
N GLN A 9 5.47 -19.39 2.41
CA GLN A 9 4.74 -18.16 2.68
C GLN A 9 4.22 -17.58 1.37
N SER A 10 3.03 -16.97 1.42
CA SER A 10 2.42 -16.35 0.25
C SER A 10 1.82 -14.99 0.53
N TRP A 11 1.80 -14.16 -0.52
CA TRP A 11 1.24 -12.83 -0.54
C TRP A 11 0.26 -12.69 -1.70
N HIS A 12 -0.76 -11.86 -1.47
CA HIS A 12 -1.80 -11.55 -2.45
C HIS A 12 -1.89 -10.03 -2.65
N PRO A 13 -0.87 -9.41 -3.30
CA PRO A 13 -0.96 -8.00 -3.69
C PRO A 13 -2.23 -7.78 -4.51
N GLN A 14 -2.94 -6.69 -4.20
CA GLN A 14 -4.12 -6.32 -4.95
C GLN A 14 -3.70 -5.48 -6.15
N LEU A 15 -4.31 -5.75 -7.30
CA LEU A 15 -4.10 -4.95 -8.50
C LEU A 15 -4.93 -3.68 -8.35
N THR A 16 -4.27 -2.56 -8.07
CA THR A 16 -4.93 -1.28 -7.89
C THR A 16 -4.73 -0.41 -9.13
N ALA A 17 -5.82 -0.20 -9.89
CA ALA A 17 -6.01 0.81 -10.94
C ALA A 17 -4.92 0.99 -12.02
N VAL A 18 -3.94 0.08 -12.13
CA VAL A 18 -3.00 0.06 -13.25
C VAL A 18 -3.55 -0.92 -14.28
N ASP A 19 -3.96 -0.41 -15.44
CA ASP A 19 -4.34 -1.20 -16.62
C ASP A 19 -3.09 -1.89 -17.21
N LEU A 20 -2.55 -2.88 -16.47
CA LEU A 20 -1.61 -3.84 -17.01
C LEU A 20 -2.39 -5.02 -17.56
N THR A 21 -2.16 -5.34 -18.82
CA THR A 21 -2.68 -6.54 -19.44
C THR A 21 -1.70 -7.68 -19.17
N GLU A 22 -2.21 -8.71 -18.50
CA GLU A 22 -1.55 -9.95 -18.07
C GLU A 22 -0.98 -9.95 -16.65
N THR A 23 -1.36 -10.98 -15.90
CA THR A 23 -0.89 -11.24 -14.55
C THR A 23 -0.56 -12.70 -14.40
N ALA A 24 0.45 -13.00 -13.60
CA ALA A 24 0.90 -14.35 -13.33
C ALA A 24 1.13 -14.54 -11.83
N SER A 25 1.14 -15.80 -11.39
CA SER A 25 1.71 -16.13 -10.09
C SER A 25 3.22 -15.99 -10.14
N VAL A 26 3.82 -15.58 -9.03
CA VAL A 26 5.27 -15.45 -8.89
C VAL A 26 5.74 -16.42 -7.82
N VAL A 27 6.76 -17.21 -8.13
CA VAL A 27 7.41 -18.13 -7.19
C VAL A 27 8.86 -17.68 -7.01
N THR A 28 9.18 -17.24 -5.80
CA THR A 28 10.54 -16.92 -5.40
C THR A 28 11.26 -18.22 -5.03
N VAL A 29 12.37 -18.48 -5.72
CA VAL A 29 13.24 -19.64 -5.59
C VAL A 29 14.66 -19.20 -5.19
N SER A 30 15.44 -20.09 -4.57
CA SER A 30 16.80 -19.75 -4.10
C SER A 30 17.86 -19.75 -5.22
N SER A 31 17.53 -20.25 -6.40
CA SER A 31 18.39 -20.31 -7.58
C SER A 31 17.57 -20.21 -8.87
N PRO A 32 18.19 -19.87 -10.01
CA PRO A 32 17.48 -19.81 -11.29
C PRO A 32 16.77 -21.13 -11.61
N SER A 33 15.52 -21.04 -12.04
CA SER A 33 14.70 -22.20 -12.42
C SER A 33 14.41 -22.20 -13.92
N THR A 34 14.67 -23.33 -14.59
CA THR A 34 14.28 -23.58 -15.99
C THR A 34 13.00 -24.41 -16.09
N ASN A 35 12.32 -24.67 -14.96
CA ASN A 35 11.04 -25.38 -14.92
C ASN A 35 9.89 -24.43 -15.31
N TYR A 36 9.91 -23.93 -16.55
CA TYR A 36 8.93 -22.97 -17.05
C TYR A 36 7.51 -23.55 -16.97
N GLN A 37 6.63 -22.84 -16.26
CA GLN A 37 5.23 -23.22 -16.06
C GLN A 37 4.30 -22.15 -16.65
N ALA A 38 3.13 -22.57 -17.12
CA ALA A 38 2.10 -21.62 -17.55
C ALA A 38 1.64 -20.76 -16.37
N ASP A 39 1.34 -19.48 -16.65
CA ASP A 39 0.84 -18.49 -15.69
C ASP A 39 1.66 -18.35 -14.40
N THR A 40 2.94 -18.73 -14.47
CA THR A 40 3.87 -18.72 -13.34
C THR A 40 5.21 -18.17 -13.78
N ALA A 41 5.67 -17.14 -13.09
CA ALA A 41 7.00 -16.61 -13.25
C ALA A 41 7.86 -16.98 -12.05
N PHE A 42 9.14 -17.26 -12.29
CA PHE A 42 10.12 -17.55 -11.24
C PHE A 42 11.04 -16.35 -11.04
N ASP A 43 11.35 -16.02 -9.80
CA ASP A 43 12.38 -15.04 -9.44
C ASP A 43 13.15 -15.47 -8.20
N MET A 44 14.08 -14.64 -7.72
CA MET A 44 14.88 -14.95 -6.54
C MET A 44 14.71 -13.90 -5.42
N GLU A 45 13.82 -12.92 -5.57
CA GLU A 45 13.79 -11.72 -4.73
C GLU A 45 12.40 -11.25 -4.30
N ALA A 46 11.31 -11.59 -5.02
CA ALA A 46 10.01 -10.94 -4.79
C ALA A 46 9.44 -11.20 -3.39
N ALA A 47 9.58 -12.41 -2.86
CA ALA A 47 9.17 -12.71 -1.49
C ALA A 47 9.93 -11.88 -0.45
N GLY A 48 11.25 -11.70 -0.64
CA GLY A 48 12.08 -10.87 0.22
C GLY A 48 11.69 -9.39 0.15
N PHE A 49 11.45 -8.89 -1.06
CA PHE A 49 10.94 -7.54 -1.29
C PHE A 49 9.58 -7.31 -0.63
N LEU A 50 8.61 -8.22 -0.83
CA LEU A 50 7.29 -8.13 -0.22
C LEU A 50 7.35 -8.17 1.30
N THR A 51 8.16 -9.07 1.87
CA THR A 51 8.39 -9.14 3.32
C THR A 51 8.94 -7.82 3.87
N ALA A 52 9.80 -7.13 3.12
CA ALA A 52 10.34 -5.85 3.50
C ALA A 52 9.30 -4.72 3.37
N ALA A 53 8.63 -4.64 2.23
CA ALA A 53 7.70 -3.58 1.90
C ALA A 53 6.44 -3.61 2.78
N THR A 54 5.93 -4.79 3.16
CA THR A 54 4.73 -4.92 4.01
C THR A 54 4.90 -4.37 5.42
N ARG A 55 6.14 -4.11 5.87
CA ARG A 55 6.39 -3.43 7.14
C ARG A 55 6.13 -1.92 7.08
N TYR A 56 6.09 -1.35 5.88
CA TYR A 56 5.98 0.09 5.65
C TYR A 56 4.72 0.49 4.88
N SER A 57 4.10 -0.47 4.18
CA SER A 57 2.92 -0.24 3.35
C SER A 57 1.99 -1.45 3.37
N THR A 58 0.72 -1.23 3.06
CA THR A 58 -0.25 -2.30 2.87
C THR A 58 -0.13 -2.90 1.46
N LEU A 59 -0.63 -4.12 1.27
CA LEU A 59 -0.47 -4.89 0.03
C LEU A 59 -1.19 -4.27 -1.19
N GLU A 60 -2.10 -3.33 -0.97
CA GLU A 60 -2.80 -2.57 -2.02
C GLU A 60 -1.88 -1.55 -2.71
N PHE A 61 -0.77 -1.16 -2.06
CA PHE A 61 0.20 -0.19 -2.56
C PHE A 61 1.56 -0.80 -2.91
N ILE A 62 1.68 -2.13 -2.85
CA ILE A 62 2.92 -2.84 -3.20
C ILE A 62 2.68 -3.60 -4.48
N GLN A 63 3.40 -3.25 -5.55
CA GLN A 63 3.33 -3.93 -6.85
C GLN A 63 4.66 -4.60 -7.18
N CYS A 64 4.58 -5.76 -7.83
CA CYS A 64 5.73 -6.47 -8.37
C CYS A 64 5.56 -6.58 -9.89
N LEU A 65 6.39 -5.83 -10.63
CA LEU A 65 6.42 -5.88 -12.09
C LEU A 65 7.62 -6.73 -12.51
N LYS A 66 7.34 -7.80 -13.26
CA LYS A 66 8.39 -8.69 -13.77
C LYS A 66 8.48 -8.60 -15.29
N ILE A 67 9.69 -8.28 -15.75
CA ILE A 67 10.07 -8.38 -17.16
C ILE A 67 10.61 -9.79 -17.36
N VAL A 68 9.97 -10.57 -18.24
CA VAL A 68 10.35 -11.96 -18.49
C VAL A 68 11.59 -11.99 -19.38
N SER A 69 12.74 -12.39 -18.82
CA SER A 69 14.02 -12.48 -19.52
C SER A 69 14.15 -13.71 -20.41
N ASP A 70 13.55 -14.81 -19.97
CA ASP A 70 13.68 -16.13 -20.56
C ASP A 70 12.40 -16.96 -20.33
N ASN A 71 12.17 -17.92 -21.22
CA ASN A 71 11.04 -18.84 -21.19
C ASN A 71 11.32 -20.07 -22.06
N SER A 72 10.35 -20.98 -22.19
CA SER A 72 10.49 -22.21 -22.96
C SER A 72 10.83 -22.01 -24.45
N ARG A 73 10.55 -20.82 -25.03
CA ARG A 73 10.90 -20.48 -26.41
C ARG A 73 12.25 -19.74 -26.51
N ASN A 74 12.60 -18.97 -25.48
CA ASN A 74 13.83 -18.19 -25.38
C ASN A 74 14.55 -18.58 -24.07
N PRO A 75 15.31 -19.69 -24.06
CA PRO A 75 15.78 -20.28 -22.82
C PRO A 75 16.97 -19.51 -22.24
N LEU A 76 17.20 -19.69 -20.93
CA LEU A 76 18.19 -18.96 -20.13
C LEU A 76 19.60 -18.98 -20.72
N GLU A 77 20.00 -20.07 -21.37
CA GLU A 77 21.35 -20.23 -21.96
C GLU A 77 21.61 -19.25 -23.10
N THR A 78 20.55 -18.73 -23.72
CA THR A 78 20.65 -17.73 -24.79
C THR A 78 20.64 -16.30 -24.27
N LEU A 79 20.44 -16.11 -22.96
CA LEU A 79 20.37 -14.80 -22.34
C LEU A 79 21.77 -14.19 -22.19
N ASP A 80 21.90 -12.93 -22.57
CA ASP A 80 23.12 -12.15 -22.39
C ASP A 80 22.79 -10.75 -21.86
N LYS A 81 23.82 -10.03 -21.43
CA LYS A 81 23.65 -8.69 -20.83
C LYS A 81 23.00 -7.70 -21.80
N GLY A 82 23.34 -7.76 -23.09
CA GLY A 82 22.78 -6.88 -24.12
C GLY A 82 21.28 -7.12 -24.31
N LYS A 83 20.86 -8.39 -24.36
CA LYS A 83 19.44 -8.76 -24.42
C LYS A 83 18.69 -8.29 -23.18
N VAL A 84 19.24 -8.47 -21.99
CA VAL A 84 18.60 -7.98 -20.75
C VAL A 84 18.45 -6.46 -20.77
N THR A 85 19.48 -5.73 -21.18
CA THR A 85 19.40 -4.26 -21.33
C THR A 85 18.30 -3.86 -22.32
N GLN A 86 18.22 -4.54 -23.47
CA GLN A 86 17.19 -4.25 -24.46
C GLN A 86 15.78 -4.55 -23.92
N LEU A 87 15.58 -5.70 -23.29
CA LEU A 87 14.29 -6.08 -22.70
C LEU A 87 13.80 -5.06 -21.66
N ILE A 88 14.70 -4.55 -20.83
CA ILE A 88 14.36 -3.49 -19.87
C ILE A 88 14.02 -2.20 -20.61
N SER A 89 14.86 -1.79 -21.58
CA SER A 89 14.66 -0.57 -22.35
C SER A 89 13.32 -0.55 -23.08
N ASP A 90 12.93 -1.68 -23.69
CA ASP A 90 11.68 -1.83 -24.42
C ASP A 90 10.45 -1.69 -23.50
N GLN A 91 10.61 -1.98 -22.21
CA GLN A 91 9.54 -1.93 -21.22
C GLN A 91 9.53 -0.64 -20.39
N VAL A 92 10.48 0.28 -20.59
CA VAL A 92 10.50 1.58 -19.88
C VAL A 92 9.16 2.32 -19.96
N PRO A 93 8.47 2.43 -21.12
CA PRO A 93 7.17 3.08 -21.18
C PRO A 93 6.13 2.43 -20.26
N ASN A 94 6.10 1.10 -20.20
CA ASN A 94 5.18 0.34 -19.34
C ASN A 94 5.53 0.53 -17.85
N ILE A 95 6.82 0.54 -17.50
CA ILE A 95 7.28 0.84 -16.12
C ILE A 95 6.80 2.23 -15.71
N VAL A 96 6.95 3.24 -16.57
CA VAL A 96 6.49 4.61 -16.31
C VAL A 96 4.98 4.64 -16.11
N GLN A 97 4.20 3.98 -16.96
CA GLN A 97 2.74 3.89 -16.82
C GLN A 97 2.32 3.28 -15.47
N VAL A 98 3.01 2.24 -15.01
CA VAL A 98 2.76 1.64 -13.68
C VAL A 98 3.03 2.64 -12.56
N ILE A 99 4.16 3.35 -12.63
CA ILE A 99 4.53 4.36 -11.62
C ILE A 99 3.50 5.48 -11.58
N GLU A 100 3.09 6.00 -12.74
CA GLU A 100 2.07 7.04 -12.83
C GLU A 100 0.71 6.57 -12.28
N GLY A 101 0.30 5.34 -12.57
CA GLY A 101 -0.90 4.74 -11.99
C GLY A 101 -0.87 4.68 -10.47
N LEU A 102 0.28 4.29 -9.89
CA LEU A 102 0.48 4.26 -8.44
C LEU A 102 0.51 5.66 -7.81
N LEU A 103 1.12 6.65 -8.48
CA LEU A 103 1.12 8.04 -8.02
C LEU A 103 -0.29 8.64 -8.06
N ASN A 104 -1.07 8.34 -9.09
CA ASN A 104 -2.47 8.77 -9.18
C ASN A 104 -3.32 8.13 -8.07
N LEU A 105 -3.12 6.83 -7.80
CA LEU A 105 -3.76 6.16 -6.67
C LEU A 105 -3.36 6.82 -5.34
N HIS A 106 -2.08 7.18 -5.16
CA HIS A 106 -1.63 7.88 -3.97
C HIS A 106 -2.35 9.22 -3.77
N GLN A 107 -2.63 9.96 -4.85
CA GLN A 107 -3.40 11.21 -4.77
C GLN A 107 -4.85 11.02 -4.30
N THR A 108 -5.41 9.82 -4.42
CA THR A 108 -6.74 9.50 -3.87
C THR A 108 -6.72 9.28 -2.36
N ILE A 109 -5.54 9.09 -1.76
CA ILE A 109 -5.39 8.99 -0.31
C ILE A 109 -5.48 10.42 0.26
N PRO A 110 -6.40 10.68 1.22
CA PRO A 110 -6.48 11.99 1.85
C PRO A 110 -5.14 12.37 2.49
N ASP A 111 -4.63 13.56 2.17
CA ASP A 111 -3.48 14.12 2.89
C ASP A 111 -3.88 14.42 4.33
N ASN A 112 -3.42 13.57 5.24
CA ASN A 112 -3.71 13.70 6.66
C ASN A 112 -2.73 14.63 7.38
N SER A 113 -1.83 15.32 6.68
CA SER A 113 -0.81 16.20 7.29
C SER A 113 -1.43 17.20 8.27
N VAL A 114 -2.53 17.84 7.88
CA VAL A 114 -3.27 18.80 8.73
C VAL A 114 -3.88 18.11 9.95
N ILE A 115 -4.49 16.94 9.78
CA ILE A 115 -5.08 16.15 10.89
C ILE A 115 -3.99 15.68 11.86
N MET A 116 -2.85 15.24 11.33
CA MET A 116 -1.72 14.78 12.13
C MET A 116 -1.10 15.95 12.92
N GLN A 117 -1.02 17.15 12.33
CA GLN A 117 -0.60 18.36 13.02
C GLN A 117 -1.58 18.72 14.16
N LEU A 118 -2.89 18.63 13.90
CA LEU A 118 -3.91 18.82 14.92
C LEU A 118 -3.77 17.82 16.07
N ILE A 119 -3.58 16.53 15.79
CA ILE A 119 -3.35 15.51 16.81
C ILE A 119 -2.07 15.82 17.61
N ALA A 120 -1.00 16.23 16.93
CA ALA A 120 0.26 16.62 17.59
C ALA A 120 0.07 17.83 18.52
N ASP A 121 -0.74 18.81 18.13
CA ASP A 121 -1.05 19.95 18.99
C ASP A 121 -1.89 19.54 20.20
N CYS A 122 -2.86 18.64 20.02
CA CYS A 122 -3.69 18.15 21.12
C CYS A 122 -2.87 17.30 22.10
N LYS A 123 -1.87 16.54 21.62
CA LYS A 123 -0.91 15.81 22.46
C LYS A 123 -0.13 16.70 23.43
N LYS A 124 0.05 18.00 23.13
CA LYS A 124 0.70 18.95 24.05
C LYS A 124 -0.13 19.21 25.30
N THR A 125 -1.45 19.04 25.22
CA THR A 125 -2.41 19.36 26.28
C THR A 125 -3.09 18.14 26.90
N MET A 126 -3.06 16.98 26.23
CA MET A 126 -3.67 15.73 26.71
C MET A 126 -2.80 14.51 26.45
N LYS A 127 -2.91 13.49 27.32
CA LYS A 127 -2.24 12.21 27.10
C LYS A 127 -3.01 11.38 26.07
N ILE A 128 -2.41 11.15 24.92
CA ILE A 128 -2.95 10.32 23.84
C ILE A 128 -2.01 9.13 23.62
N SER A 129 -2.51 7.90 23.83
CA SER A 129 -1.76 6.68 23.50
C SER A 129 -1.77 6.41 21.99
N ALA A 130 -0.88 5.54 21.51
CA ALA A 130 -0.82 5.19 20.07
C ALA A 130 -2.16 4.65 19.54
N THR A 131 -2.85 3.81 20.31
CA THR A 131 -4.18 3.29 19.93
C THR A 131 -5.25 4.39 19.88
N GLN A 132 -5.20 5.35 20.81
CA GLN A 132 -6.11 6.49 20.84
C GLN A 132 -5.85 7.42 19.66
N GLU A 133 -4.59 7.61 19.27
CA GLU A 133 -4.19 8.39 18.10
C GLU A 133 -4.73 7.80 16.80
N SER A 134 -4.55 6.50 16.56
CA SER A 134 -5.14 5.84 15.38
C SER A 134 -6.67 5.96 15.35
N THR A 135 -7.31 5.86 16.52
CA THR A 135 -8.76 6.04 16.63
C THR A 135 -9.17 7.48 16.35
N LEU A 136 -8.43 8.46 16.88
CA LEU A 136 -8.69 9.88 16.71
C LEU A 136 -8.50 10.32 15.25
N LEU A 137 -7.43 9.87 14.59
CA LEU A 137 -7.18 10.10 13.17
C LEU A 137 -8.39 9.69 12.33
N ARG A 138 -8.87 8.45 12.51
CA ARG A 138 -10.03 7.92 11.78
C ARG A 138 -11.31 8.74 12.03
N LEU A 139 -11.53 9.19 13.27
CA LEU A 139 -12.70 10.01 13.60
C LEU A 139 -12.60 11.42 13.02
N LEU A 140 -11.41 12.02 13.01
CA LEU A 140 -11.18 13.35 12.43
C LEU A 140 -11.29 13.35 10.91
N GLN A 141 -10.82 12.29 10.24
CA GLN A 141 -11.06 12.07 8.81
C GLN A 141 -12.57 12.03 8.50
N ARG A 142 -13.35 11.25 9.28
CA ARG A 142 -14.81 11.23 9.14
C ARG A 142 -15.43 12.61 9.42
N PHE A 143 -14.94 13.31 10.44
CA PHE A 143 -15.45 14.63 10.80
C PHE A 143 -15.22 15.64 9.67
N GLU A 144 -14.04 15.65 9.06
CA GLU A 144 -13.72 16.56 7.95
C GLU A 144 -14.64 16.32 6.75
N VAL A 145 -14.92 15.06 6.41
CA VAL A 145 -15.83 14.72 5.31
C VAL A 145 -17.27 15.16 5.60
N ILE A 146 -17.75 14.97 6.84
CA ILE A 146 -19.15 15.26 7.22
C ILE A 146 -19.38 16.76 7.45
N GLU A 147 -18.42 17.44 8.09
CA GLU A 147 -18.56 18.84 8.52
C GLU A 147 -17.88 19.83 7.58
N HIS A 148 -17.15 19.35 6.57
CA HIS A 148 -16.33 20.14 5.65
C HIS A 148 -15.34 21.08 6.35
N ARG A 149 -14.88 20.70 7.55
CA ARG A 149 -13.87 21.39 8.36
C ARG A 149 -13.26 20.46 9.38
N LEU A 150 -12.11 20.81 9.92
CA LEU A 150 -11.55 20.18 11.12
C LEU A 150 -11.95 20.94 12.39
N PRO A 151 -12.06 20.25 13.54
CA PRO A 151 -12.21 20.92 14.82
C PRO A 151 -10.87 21.49 15.29
N THR A 152 -10.90 22.46 16.20
CA THR A 152 -9.68 22.96 16.85
C THR A 152 -9.31 22.08 18.06
N CYS A 153 -8.04 22.09 18.48
CA CYS A 153 -7.67 21.39 19.72
C CYS A 153 -8.40 21.95 20.95
N GLN A 154 -8.78 23.22 20.96
CA GLN A 154 -9.59 23.79 22.03
C GLN A 154 -10.99 23.16 22.08
N GLU A 155 -11.64 22.94 20.93
CA GLU A 155 -12.93 22.24 20.85
C GLU A 155 -12.80 20.78 21.33
N LEU A 156 -11.71 20.09 20.97
CA LEU A 156 -11.45 18.71 21.38
C LEU A 156 -11.10 18.59 22.87
N ASN A 157 -10.41 19.57 23.45
CA ASN A 157 -9.98 19.59 24.85
C ASN A 157 -11.11 19.92 25.86
N GLN A 158 -12.34 20.18 25.41
CA GLN A 158 -13.48 20.43 26.31
C GLN A 158 -13.88 19.17 27.11
N GLN A 159 -13.33 18.01 26.77
CA GLN A 159 -13.65 16.74 27.40
C GLN A 159 -12.63 16.40 28.49
N PRO A 160 -13.04 15.75 29.60
CA PRO A 160 -12.19 15.56 30.78
C PRO A 160 -11.01 14.62 30.54
N ASN A 161 -11.09 13.76 29.53
CA ASN A 161 -10.00 12.86 29.12
C ASN A 161 -10.20 12.39 27.68
N THR A 162 -9.13 11.83 27.10
CA THR A 162 -9.09 11.33 25.72
C THR A 162 -10.17 10.27 25.44
N LYS A 163 -10.52 9.42 26.43
CA LYS A 163 -11.57 8.42 26.25
C LYS A 163 -12.95 9.06 26.10
N ALA A 164 -13.27 10.05 26.94
CA ALA A 164 -14.51 10.81 26.85
C ALA A 164 -14.60 11.59 25.52
N LEU A 165 -13.49 12.17 25.08
CA LEU A 165 -13.37 12.80 23.77
C LEU A 165 -13.74 11.84 22.63
N LEU A 166 -13.07 10.69 22.56
CA LEU A 166 -13.30 9.71 21.50
C LEU A 166 -14.75 9.23 21.46
N THR A 167 -15.36 8.93 22.61
CA THR A 167 -16.77 8.52 22.72
C THR A 167 -17.72 9.63 22.25
N LYS A 168 -17.47 10.88 22.65
CA LYS A 168 -18.32 12.01 22.27
C LYS A 168 -18.22 12.32 20.78
N LEU A 169 -17.00 12.29 20.23
CA LEU A 169 -16.77 12.52 18.80
C LEU A 169 -17.43 11.42 17.96
N ALA A 170 -17.25 10.15 18.34
CA ALA A 170 -17.87 9.01 17.66
C ALA A 170 -19.41 9.11 17.66
N SER A 171 -20.02 9.30 18.83
CA SER A 171 -21.49 9.42 18.94
C SER A 171 -22.05 10.63 18.17
N THR A 172 -21.33 11.74 18.12
CA THR A 172 -21.74 12.92 17.34
C THR A 172 -21.72 12.62 15.84
N LEU A 173 -20.69 11.92 15.36
CA LEU A 173 -20.55 11.55 13.96
C LEU A 173 -21.57 10.48 13.55
N ASP A 174 -21.82 9.49 14.40
CA ASP A 174 -22.79 8.43 14.11
C ASP A 174 -24.23 8.98 14.02
N ASN A 175 -24.60 9.93 14.90
CA ASN A 175 -25.90 10.62 14.84
C ASN A 175 -26.09 11.49 13.58
N ARG A 176 -25.00 11.96 12.98
CA ARG A 176 -25.02 12.77 11.74
C ARG A 176 -24.94 11.91 10.48
N SER A 177 -24.28 10.75 10.57
CA SER A 177 -24.16 9.77 9.47
C SER A 177 -25.51 9.13 9.10
N GLY A 178 -26.45 9.01 10.05
CA GLY A 178 -27.78 8.45 9.81
C GLY A 178 -28.82 9.41 9.21
N LYS A 179 -28.40 10.58 8.70
CA LYS A 179 -29.29 11.59 8.09
C LYS A 179 -29.17 11.72 6.56
N TYR A 180 -28.35 10.88 5.93
CA TYR A 180 -28.22 10.78 4.48
C TYR A 180 -28.66 9.40 3.99
#